data_AF-A0A257LII9-F1
#
_entry.id   AF-A0A257LII9-F1
#
_cell.length_a   1.000
_cell.length_b   1.000
_cell.length_c   1.000
_cell.angle_alpha   90.00
_cell.angle_beta   90.00
_cell.angle_gamma   90.00
#
_symmetry.space_group_name_H-M   'P 1'
#
loop_
_entity.id
_entity.type
_entity.pdbx_description
1 polymer ?
#
loop_
_entity_poly.entity_id
_entity_poly.type
_entity_poly.pdbx_seq_one_letter_code
_entity_poly.pdbx_strand_id
1 'polypeptide(L)'
;MSAALPFRHLCLALVVVSIWGANFVAVKIALMELPPLLLCALRFVVVVVPAIFFVPRPAVTLRQLLLYGLTMFALQFAFLFTG
;
A
#
# COMPACT_ATOMS: atom_id res chain seq x y z
N MET A 1 -22.45 -23.64 14.85
CA MET A 1 -21.46 -22.54 14.72
C MET A 1 -22.03 -21.49 13.77
N SER A 2 -22.82 -20.55 14.27
CA SER A 2 -23.33 -19.43 13.49
C SER A 2 -23.29 -18.20 14.37
N ALA A 3 -22.17 -17.48 14.32
CA ALA A 3 -22.14 -16.11 14.79
C ALA A 3 -22.65 -15.27 13.61
N ALA A 4 -23.91 -14.83 13.67
CA ALA A 4 -24.43 -13.84 12.74
C ALA A 4 -23.48 -12.63 12.78
N LEU A 5 -22.87 -12.28 11.65
CA LEU A 5 -22.03 -11.09 11.54
C LEU A 5 -22.84 -9.89 12.03
N PRO A 6 -22.44 -9.21 13.11
CA PRO A 6 -23.19 -8.07 13.60
C PRO A 6 -23.26 -7.04 12.47
N PHE A 7 -24.42 -6.40 12.26
CA PHE A 7 -24.67 -5.49 11.14
C PHE A 7 -23.55 -4.44 10.97
N ARG A 8 -22.94 -4.00 12.07
CA ARG A 8 -21.77 -3.10 12.10
C ARG A 8 -20.54 -3.68 11.39
N HIS A 9 -20.22 -4.96 11.59
CA HIS A 9 -19.10 -5.62 10.90
C HIS A 9 -19.38 -5.82 9.42
N LEU A 10 -20.64 -6.10 9.04
CA LEU A 10 -21.04 -6.18 7.64
C LEU A 10 -20.85 -4.84 6.94
N CYS A 11 -21.36 -3.74 7.52
CA CYS A 11 -21.18 -2.40 6.95
C CYS A 11 -19.70 -1.99 6.85
N LEU A 12 -18.90 -2.27 7.89
CA LEU A 12 -17.46 -2.01 7.86
C LEU A 12 -16.76 -2.84 6.77
N ALA A 13 -17.11 -4.11 6.62
CA ALA A 13 -16.56 -4.97 5.58
C ALA A 13 -16.91 -4.46 4.18
N LEU A 14 -18.16 -4.03 3.95
CA LEU A 14 -18.59 -3.45 2.69
C LEU A 14 -17.80 -2.18 2.37
N VAL A 15 -17.64 -1.27 3.33
CA VAL A 15 -16.84 -0.04 3.15
C VAL A 15 -15.40 -0.38 2.80
N VAL A 16 -14.77 -1.30 3.53
CA VAL A 16 -13.39 -1.71 3.27
C VAL A 16 -13.24 -2.30 1.87
N VAL A 17 -14.15 -3.21 1.48
CA VAL A 17 -14.14 -3.84 0.16
C VAL A 17 -14.38 -2.81 -0.95
N SER A 18 -15.28 -1.86 -0.77
CA SER A 18 -15.53 -0.79 -1.75
C SER A 18 -14.30 0.12 -1.92
N ILE A 19 -13.63 0.51 -0.83
CA ILE A 19 -12.41 1.33 -0.87
C ILE A 19 -11.28 0.57 -1.59
N TRP A 20 -11.08 -0.70 -1.24
CA TRP A 20 -10.06 -1.53 -1.89
C TRP A 20 -10.38 -1.81 -3.35
N GLY A 21 -11.64 -2.10 -3.68
CA GLY A 21 -12.13 -2.29 -5.04
C GLY A 21 -11.88 -1.06 -5.92
N ALA A 22 -12.21 0.13 -5.41
CA ALA A 22 -11.94 1.39 -6.10
C ALA A 22 -10.44 1.63 -6.31
N ASN A 23 -9.59 1.20 -5.36
CA ASN A 23 -8.13 1.31 -5.50
C ASN A 23 -7.61 0.51 -6.71
N PHE A 24 -8.14 -0.69 -6.96
CA PHE A 24 -7.77 -1.48 -8.14
C PHE A 24 -8.14 -0.79 -9.46
N VAL A 25 -9.30 -0.14 -9.52
CA VAL A 25 -9.72 0.64 -10.68
C VAL A 25 -8.77 1.81 -10.91
N ALA A 26 -8.45 2.56 -9.86
CA ALA A 26 -7.52 3.68 -9.94
C ALA A 26 -6.11 3.24 -10.40
N VAL A 27 -5.60 2.12 -9.87
CA VAL A 27 -4.30 1.56 -10.28
C VAL A 27 -4.34 1.12 -11.75
N LYS A 28 -5.41 0.45 -12.20
CA LYS A 28 -5.56 0.06 -13.62
C LYS A 28 -5.53 1.28 -14.55
N ILE A 29 -6.22 2.36 -14.17
CA ILE A 29 -6.23 3.60 -14.95
C ILE A 29 -4.82 4.21 -14.98
N ALA A 30 -4.18 4.30 -13.83
CA ALA A 30 -2.87 4.91 -13.72
C ALA A 30 -1.79 4.10 -14.49
N LEU A 31 -1.93 2.76 -14.56
CA LEU A 31 -1.05 1.89 -15.33
C LEU A 31 -1.13 2.07 -16.85
N MET A 32 -2.19 2.69 -17.37
CA MET A 32 -2.26 3.03 -18.80
C MET A 32 -1.31 4.17 -19.17
N GLU A 33 -1.02 5.06 -18.22
CA GLU A 33 -0.19 6.26 -18.45
C GLU A 33 1.22 6.11 -17.84
N LEU A 34 1.36 5.31 -16.78
CA LEU A 34 2.60 5.21 -16.00
C LEU A 34 3.04 3.75 -15.82
N PRO A 35 4.35 3.46 -15.89
CA PRO A 35 4.87 2.14 -15.59
C PRO A 35 4.61 1.77 -14.11
N PRO A 36 4.34 0.48 -13.82
CA PRO A 36 3.94 0.01 -12.49
C PRO A 36 4.90 0.40 -11.38
N LEU A 37 6.21 0.32 -11.65
CA LEU A 37 7.25 0.68 -10.69
C LEU A 37 7.19 2.14 -10.27
N LEU A 38 6.89 3.05 -11.21
CA LEU A 38 6.84 4.49 -10.96
C LEU A 38 5.58 4.85 -10.15
N LEU A 39 4.46 4.18 -10.43
CA LEU A 39 3.23 4.27 -9.64
C LEU A 39 3.42 3.82 -8.19
N CYS A 40 4.12 2.70 -7.99
CA CYS A 40 4.50 2.21 -6.67
C CYS A 40 5.38 3.24 -5.95
N ALA A 41 6.43 3.75 -6.61
CA ALA A 41 7.31 4.75 -6.03
C ALA A 41 6.55 6.03 -5.62
N LEU A 42 5.68 6.56 -6.49
CA LEU A 42 4.87 7.74 -6.20
C LEU A 42 3.94 7.52 -5.01
N ARG A 43 3.30 6.34 -4.93
CA ARG A 43 2.46 5.97 -3.78
C ARG A 43 3.26 5.98 -2.48
N PHE A 44 4.47 5.44 -2.48
CA PHE A 44 5.34 5.47 -1.29
C PHE A 44 5.76 6.89 -0.91
N VAL A 45 6.06 7.75 -1.89
CA VAL A 45 6.38 9.16 -1.62
C VAL A 45 5.20 9.87 -0.97
N VAL A 46 3.98 9.70 -1.52
CA VAL A 46 2.75 10.29 -0.96
C VAL A 46 2.45 9.79 0.45
N VAL A 47 2.81 8.54 0.79
CA VAL A 47 2.66 8.01 2.15
C VAL A 47 3.76 8.52 3.09
N VAL A 48 5.00 8.60 2.61
CA VAL A 48 6.16 9.03 3.40
C VAL A 48 6.07 10.50 3.79
N VAL A 49 5.62 11.38 2.88
CA VAL A 49 5.50 12.82 3.15
C VAL A 49 4.71 13.11 4.45
N PRO A 50 3.45 12.68 4.62
CA PRO A 50 2.73 12.86 5.87
C PRO A 50 3.31 12.00 7.00
N ALA A 51 3.78 10.79 6.72
CA ALA A 51 4.34 9.93 7.76
C ALA A 51 5.55 10.57 8.47
N ILE A 52 6.40 11.32 7.76
CA ILE A 52 7.54 12.02 8.36
C ILE A 52 7.08 13.10 9.37
N PHE A 53 5.92 13.74 9.13
CA PHE A 53 5.38 14.78 10.02
C PHE A 53 4.59 14.21 11.21
N PHE A 54 3.85 13.11 11.00
CA PHE A 54 2.94 12.56 12.02
C PHE A 54 3.49 11.37 12.79
N VAL A 55 4.47 10.63 12.24
CA VAL A 55 5.01 9.41 12.87
C VAL A 55 6.34 9.72 13.57
N PRO A 56 6.45 9.47 14.89
CA PRO A 56 7.71 9.65 15.60
C PRO A 56 8.77 8.71 15.01
N ARG A 57 10.01 9.22 14.84
CA ARG A 57 11.10 8.46 14.22
C ARG A 57 11.35 7.15 14.98
N PRO A 58 11.26 5.99 14.32
CA PRO A 58 11.58 4.71 14.95
C PRO A 58 13.07 4.63 15.29
N ALA A 59 13.41 4.00 16.42
CA ALA A 59 14.77 3.83 16.93
C ALA A 59 15.55 2.74 16.16
N VAL A 60 15.61 2.84 14.84
CA VAL A 60 16.28 1.88 13.95
C VAL A 60 17.34 2.58 13.11
N THR A 61 18.43 1.86 12.82
CA THR A 61 19.51 2.38 11.98
C THR A 61 18.99 2.65 10.57
N LEU A 62 19.30 3.82 9.99
CA LEU A 62 18.81 4.24 8.67
C LEU A 62 19.06 3.19 7.57
N ARG A 63 20.16 2.43 7.70
CA ARG A 63 20.50 1.30 6.83
C ARG A 63 19.49 0.16 6.89
N GLN A 64 19.00 -0.19 8.08
CA GLN A 64 17.98 -1.24 8.24
C GLN A 64 16.64 -0.79 7.65
N LEU A 65 16.29 0.48 7.86
CA LEU A 65 15.07 1.07 7.28
C LEU A 65 15.10 1.04 5.75
N LEU A 66 16.24 1.44 5.15
CA LEU A 66 16.43 1.42 3.70
C LEU A 66 16.46 -0.01 3.15
N LEU A 67 17.17 -0.94 3.82
CA LEU A 67 17.24 -2.32 3.36
C LEU A 67 15.86 -2.98 3.39
N TYR A 68 15.09 -2.80 4.47
CA TYR A 68 13.73 -3.33 4.57
C TYR A 68 12.82 -2.75 3.50
N GLY A 69 12.83 -1.43 3.30
CA GLY A 69 12.03 -0.78 2.26
C GLY A 69 12.40 -1.25 0.85
N LEU A 70 13.70 -1.38 0.57
CA LEU A 70 14.18 -1.83 -0.73
C LEU A 70 13.86 -3.31 -0.98
N THR A 71 14.06 -4.19 -0.01
CA THR A 71 13.79 -5.63 -0.20
C THR A 71 12.30 -5.94 -0.28
N MET A 72 11.51 -5.36 0.61
CA MET A 72 10.08 -5.68 0.73
C MET A 72 9.23 -4.99 -0.34
N PHE A 73 9.63 -3.81 -0.81
CA PHE A 73 8.88 -3.09 -1.84
C PHE A 73 9.61 -3.09 -3.18
N ALA A 74 10.82 -2.53 -3.25
CA ALA A 74 11.47 -2.35 -4.54
C ALA A 74 11.82 -3.69 -5.22
N LEU A 75 12.45 -4.63 -4.50
CA LEU A 75 12.79 -5.95 -5.05
C LEU A 75 11.53 -6.78 -5.29
N GLN A 76 10.64 -6.92 -4.30
CA GLN A 76 9.43 -7.73 -4.45
C GLN A 76 8.60 -7.29 -5.66
N PHE A 77 8.35 -5.98 -5.83
CA PHE A 77 7.58 -5.49 -6.96
C PHE A 77 8.37 -5.50 -8.26
N ALA A 78 9.69 -5.25 -8.24
CA ALA A 78 10.53 -5.39 -9.44
C ALA A 78 10.43 -6.82 -9.97
N PHE A 79 10.75 -7.83 -9.16
CA PHE A 79 10.68 -9.23 -9.57
C PHE A 79 9.27 -9.66 -10.00
N LEU A 80 8.23 -9.14 -9.37
CA LEU A 80 6.84 -9.48 -9.70
C LEU A 80 6.35 -8.87 -11.02
N PHE A 81 6.91 -7.73 -11.45
CA PHE A 81 6.53 -7.07 -12.71
C PHE A 81 7.52 -7.31 -13.86
N THR A 82 8.76 -7.72 -13.58
CA THR A 82 9.76 -8.04 -14.61
C THR A 82 9.86 -9.54 -14.93
N GLY A 83 9.15 -10.40 -14.20
CA GLY A 83 9.09 -11.85 -14.41
C GLY A 83 7.93 -12.29 -15.31
#